data_AF-A0A537C9E1-F1
#
_entry.id   AF-A0A537C9E1-F1
#
_cell.length_a   1.000
_cell.length_b   1.000
_cell.length_c   1.000
_cell.angle_alpha   90.00
_cell.angle_beta   90.00
_cell.angle_gamma   90.00
#
_symmetry.space_group_name_H-M   'P 1'
#
loop_
_entity.id
_entity.type
_entity.pdbx_description
1 polymer ?
#
loop_
_entity_poly.entity_id
_entity_poly.type
_entity_poly.pdbx_seq_one_letter_code
_entity_poly.pdbx_strand_id
1 'polypeptide(L)'
;MRVVADLQVHSPYSRATSKNMDLKALARFASMKGLNVVGTGDFTHPDWRKEIRRDVQDSSDSGLYRLRDGDFQVQYMITGEVNTTFQFGEKSRRIHHCLLAPSIEAADAVSDRLAKYGNLLSDGRPTLRATAPELVDEVLEADRQCVVFPAHAWTPWFSIFGANSGFDSFIDCYQDRSDRIFALETGMSSD
;
A
#
# COMPACT_ATOMS: atom_id res chain seq x y z
N MET A 1 -16.43 15.52 11.64
CA MET A 1 -16.33 15.30 10.17
C MET A 1 -16.45 13.80 9.93
N ARG A 2 -17.25 13.34 8.95
CA ARG A 2 -17.34 11.91 8.59
C ARG A 2 -16.33 11.62 7.49
N VAL A 3 -15.47 10.62 7.67
CA VAL A 3 -14.51 10.17 6.65
C VAL A 3 -15.04 8.89 5.99
N VAL A 4 -14.97 8.83 4.67
CA VAL A 4 -15.27 7.65 3.85
C VAL A 4 -14.10 7.49 2.90
N ALA A 5 -13.33 6.42 3.10
CA ALA A 5 -12.02 6.24 2.49
C ALA A 5 -11.90 4.92 1.73
N ASP A 6 -11.09 4.95 0.67
CA ASP A 6 -10.66 3.77 -0.09
C ASP A 6 -9.14 3.84 -0.22
N LEU A 7 -8.41 3.09 0.61
CA LEU A 7 -6.96 3.28 0.81
C LEU A 7 -6.09 2.30 0.01
N GLN A 8 -6.69 1.24 -0.54
CA GLN A 8 -6.00 0.28 -1.40
C GLN A 8 -6.51 0.41 -2.84
N VAL A 9 -5.73 1.12 -3.65
CA VAL A 9 -5.93 1.24 -5.10
C VAL A 9 -4.60 1.02 -5.82
N HIS A 10 -4.65 0.82 -7.13
CA HIS A 10 -3.48 0.69 -7.98
C HIS A 10 -3.43 1.78 -9.04
N SER A 11 -2.22 2.17 -9.39
CA SER A 11 -1.87 3.14 -10.42
C SER A 11 -1.74 2.46 -11.80
N PRO A 12 -1.53 3.23 -12.89
CA PRO A 12 -1.26 2.67 -14.22
C PRO A 12 0.04 1.85 -14.31
N TYR A 13 0.91 1.93 -13.28
CA TYR A 13 2.18 1.22 -13.23
C TYR A 13 2.04 -0.21 -12.69
N SER A 14 0.90 -0.57 -12.11
CA SER A 14 0.60 -1.96 -11.75
C SER A 14 0.11 -2.78 -12.93
N ARG A 15 0.53 -4.05 -13.00
CA ARG A 15 0.03 -4.99 -14.01
C ARG A 15 -1.48 -5.14 -13.91
N ALA A 16 -2.10 -5.37 -15.07
CA ALA A 16 -3.54 -5.56 -15.22
C ALA A 16 -4.41 -4.42 -14.64
N THR A 17 -3.83 -3.23 -14.46
CA THR A 17 -4.54 -2.01 -14.03
C THR A 17 -4.83 -1.11 -15.23
N SER A 18 -5.95 -0.39 -15.20
CA SER A 18 -6.33 0.52 -16.28
C SER A 18 -5.34 1.68 -16.39
N LYS A 19 -5.01 2.10 -17.62
CA LYS A 19 -4.20 3.30 -17.88
C LYS A 19 -4.85 4.59 -17.38
N ASN A 20 -6.17 4.56 -17.15
CA ASN A 20 -6.93 5.70 -16.62
C ASN A 20 -6.92 5.74 -15.08
N MET A 21 -6.17 4.89 -14.39
CA MET A 21 -6.04 4.94 -12.92
C MET A 21 -5.08 6.06 -12.45
N ASP A 22 -5.11 7.21 -13.12
CA ASP A 22 -4.34 8.38 -12.72
C ASP A 22 -5.02 9.15 -11.56
N LEU A 23 -4.30 10.09 -10.94
CA LEU A 23 -4.80 10.84 -9.78
C LEU A 23 -6.07 11.64 -10.12
N LYS A 24 -6.15 12.25 -11.31
CA LYS A 24 -7.31 13.07 -11.72
C LYS A 24 -8.56 12.22 -11.89
N ALA A 25 -8.44 11.07 -12.54
CA ALA A 25 -9.51 10.11 -12.67
C ALA A 25 -9.95 9.57 -11.30
N LEU A 26 -8.99 9.22 -10.43
CA LEU A 26 -9.29 8.79 -9.06
C LEU A 26 -10.11 9.84 -8.30
N ALA A 27 -9.72 11.12 -8.29
CA ALA A 27 -10.50 12.18 -7.65
C ALA A 27 -11.93 12.29 -8.22
N ARG A 28 -12.06 12.26 -9.55
CA ARG A 28 -13.35 12.36 -10.22
C ARG A 28 -14.29 11.23 -9.80
N PHE A 29 -13.83 9.98 -9.87
CA PHE A 29 -14.66 8.82 -9.56
C PHE A 29 -14.86 8.63 -8.05
N ALA A 30 -13.87 8.95 -7.21
CA ALA A 30 -14.01 8.99 -5.77
C ALA A 30 -15.10 9.98 -5.33
N SER A 31 -15.10 11.19 -5.90
CA SER A 31 -16.13 12.21 -5.65
C SER A 31 -17.53 11.69 -6.01
N MET A 32 -17.69 11.08 -7.20
CA MET A 32 -18.97 10.49 -7.61
C MET A 32 -19.41 9.31 -6.73
N LYS A 33 -18.46 8.50 -6.23
CA LYS A 33 -18.70 7.38 -5.31
C LYS A 33 -19.04 7.86 -3.88
N GLY A 34 -18.79 9.13 -3.56
CA GLY A 34 -18.99 9.70 -2.23
C GLY A 34 -17.83 9.47 -1.26
N LEU A 35 -16.64 9.14 -1.78
CA LEU A 35 -15.41 9.08 -1.00
C LEU A 35 -14.84 10.49 -0.81
N ASN A 36 -14.28 10.76 0.37
CA ASN A 36 -13.57 12.01 0.64
C ASN A 36 -12.07 11.83 0.84
N VAL A 37 -11.61 10.60 1.07
CA VAL A 37 -10.19 10.25 1.09
C VAL A 37 -9.95 9.04 0.18
N VAL A 38 -8.86 9.06 -0.59
CA VAL A 38 -8.43 7.92 -1.41
C VAL A 38 -6.93 7.69 -1.25
N GLY A 39 -6.48 6.44 -1.35
CA GLY A 39 -5.06 6.14 -1.44
C GLY A 39 -4.48 6.59 -2.78
N THR A 40 -3.21 6.97 -2.81
CA THR A 40 -2.50 7.16 -4.09
C THR A 40 -2.25 5.85 -4.82
N GLY A 41 -2.14 4.74 -4.07
CA GLY A 41 -1.62 3.48 -4.58
C GLY A 41 -0.14 3.56 -4.98
N ASP A 42 0.50 2.39 -5.05
CA ASP A 42 1.77 2.14 -5.71
C ASP A 42 2.92 3.14 -5.44
N PHE A 43 2.98 3.79 -4.28
CA PHE A 43 4.03 4.79 -4.04
C PHE A 43 5.43 4.20 -4.16
N THR A 44 5.63 2.88 -4.08
CA THR A 44 6.95 2.29 -4.27
C THR A 44 7.48 2.41 -5.69
N HIS A 45 6.62 2.65 -6.69
CA HIS A 45 7.05 2.83 -8.08
C HIS A 45 7.66 4.24 -8.30
N PRO A 46 8.93 4.36 -8.74
CA PRO A 46 9.62 5.63 -8.76
C PRO A 46 9.00 6.65 -9.74
N ASP A 47 8.49 6.19 -10.88
CA ASP A 47 7.83 7.11 -11.82
C ASP A 47 6.47 7.55 -11.31
N TRP A 48 5.75 6.68 -10.57
CA TRP A 48 4.48 7.07 -9.96
C TRP A 48 4.69 8.10 -8.84
N ARG A 49 5.73 7.96 -8.01
CA ARG A 49 6.09 9.00 -7.02
C ARG A 49 6.38 10.36 -7.64
N LYS A 50 7.03 10.38 -8.81
CA LYS A 50 7.27 11.64 -9.53
C LYS A 50 5.95 12.31 -9.91
N GLU A 51 4.98 11.53 -10.38
CA GLU A 51 3.64 12.02 -10.72
C GLU A 51 2.87 12.49 -9.48
N ILE A 52 2.87 11.71 -8.39
CA ILE A 52 2.30 12.12 -7.11
C ILE A 52 2.86 13.49 -6.69
N ARG A 53 4.18 13.62 -6.59
CA ARG A 53 4.83 14.88 -6.17
C ARG A 53 4.50 16.06 -7.07
N ARG A 54 4.40 15.80 -8.39
CA ARG A 54 4.02 16.80 -9.39
C ARG A 54 2.58 17.26 -9.19
N ASP A 55 1.64 16.33 -9.04
CA ASP A 55 0.21 16.62 -9.18
C ASP A 55 -0.51 16.90 -7.88
N VAL A 56 0.05 16.52 -6.73
CA VAL A 56 -0.56 16.77 -5.41
C VAL A 56 0.19 17.84 -4.62
N GLN A 57 -0.53 18.49 -3.71
CA GLN A 57 -0.04 19.43 -2.73
C GLN A 57 -0.71 19.18 -1.38
N ASP A 58 -0.14 19.71 -0.30
CA ASP A 58 -0.74 19.58 1.02
C ASP A 58 -2.17 20.14 1.06
N SER A 59 -3.05 19.37 1.70
CA SER A 59 -4.41 19.73 2.00
C SER A 59 -4.47 20.18 3.45
N SER A 60 -4.36 21.50 3.68
CA SER A 60 -4.59 22.22 4.95
C SER A 60 -4.49 21.39 6.24
N ASP A 61 -3.38 21.44 6.97
CA ASP A 61 -3.11 20.86 8.31
C ASP A 61 -3.64 19.42 8.59
N SER A 62 -4.07 18.68 7.56
CA SER A 62 -4.71 17.37 7.72
C SER A 62 -3.73 16.21 7.65
N GLY A 63 -2.49 16.46 7.20
CA GLY A 63 -1.53 15.43 6.83
C GLY A 63 -1.90 14.67 5.55
N LEU A 64 -2.92 15.13 4.82
CA LEU A 64 -3.34 14.57 3.54
C LEU A 64 -3.02 15.54 2.40
N TYR A 65 -3.10 15.03 1.18
CA TYR A 65 -2.82 15.78 -0.04
C TYR A 65 -4.10 16.06 -0.82
N ARG A 66 -4.05 16.99 -1.76
CA ARG A 66 -5.10 17.25 -2.75
C ARG A 66 -4.46 17.52 -4.10
N LEU A 67 -5.20 17.34 -5.19
CA LEU A 67 -4.73 17.75 -6.50
C LEU A 67 -4.40 19.25 -6.50
N ARG A 68 -3.28 19.62 -7.13
CA ARG A 68 -2.94 21.03 -7.41
C ARG A 68 -3.96 21.65 -8.35
N ASP A 69 -4.29 20.90 -9.41
CA ASP A 69 -5.24 21.29 -10.44
C ASP A 69 -6.45 20.35 -10.40
N GLY A 70 -7.55 20.81 -9.79
CA GLY A 70 -8.79 20.05 -9.79
C GLY A 70 -9.90 20.70 -8.96
N ASP A 71 -11.13 20.51 -9.41
CA ASP A 71 -12.33 21.03 -8.72
C ASP A 71 -12.85 20.08 -7.63
N PHE A 72 -12.28 18.88 -7.53
CA PHE A 72 -12.73 17.86 -6.58
C PHE A 72 -12.11 18.08 -5.20
N GLN A 73 -12.93 17.95 -4.16
CA GLN A 73 -12.51 18.08 -2.75
C GLN A 73 -11.94 16.79 -2.14
N VAL A 74 -11.68 15.78 -2.97
CA VAL A 74 -11.12 14.49 -2.53
C VAL A 74 -9.67 14.69 -2.08
N GLN A 75 -9.34 14.15 -0.91
CA GLN A 75 -8.00 14.16 -0.37
C GLN A 75 -7.29 12.82 -0.62
N TYR A 76 -5.96 12.83 -0.64
CA TYR A 76 -5.13 11.65 -0.86
C TYR A 76 -4.29 11.34 0.36
N MET A 77 -4.23 10.06 0.71
CA MET A 77 -3.19 9.50 1.58
C MET A 77 -2.14 8.81 0.70
N ILE A 78 -0.86 8.91 1.06
CA ILE A 78 0.21 8.21 0.35
C ILE A 78 0.15 6.73 0.73
N THR A 79 -0.27 5.88 -0.20
CA THR A 79 -0.46 4.45 0.03
C THR A 79 0.20 3.59 -1.04
N GLY A 80 0.52 2.36 -0.69
CA GLY A 80 1.14 1.40 -1.59
C GLY A 80 0.84 -0.03 -1.15
N GLU A 81 1.07 -0.98 -2.04
CA GLU A 81 1.00 -2.41 -1.73
C GLU A 81 2.30 -3.05 -2.19
N VAL A 82 2.85 -3.97 -1.40
CA VAL A 82 4.02 -4.77 -1.78
C VAL A 82 3.74 -6.26 -1.58
N ASN A 83 4.32 -7.08 -2.45
CA ASN A 83 4.30 -8.54 -2.29
C ASN A 83 5.61 -9.01 -1.67
N THR A 84 5.55 -9.71 -0.54
CA THR A 84 6.70 -10.41 0.04
C THR A 84 6.73 -11.84 -0.46
N THR A 85 7.92 -12.37 -0.77
CA THR A 85 8.10 -13.79 -1.12
C THR A 85 9.31 -14.35 -0.39
N PHE A 86 9.08 -15.38 0.42
CA PHE A 86 10.09 -15.96 1.30
C PHE A 86 9.76 -17.42 1.62
N GLN A 87 10.74 -18.17 2.14
CA GLN A 87 10.55 -19.53 2.61
C GLN A 87 10.24 -19.52 4.12
N PHE A 88 9.25 -20.29 4.55
CA PHE A 88 8.96 -20.51 5.98
C PHE A 88 8.64 -21.99 6.22
N GLY A 89 9.52 -22.67 6.95
CA GLY A 89 9.52 -24.14 7.01
C GLY A 89 9.66 -24.74 5.61
N GLU A 90 8.76 -25.66 5.26
CA GLU A 90 8.75 -26.34 3.96
C GLU A 90 7.95 -25.59 2.87
N LYS A 91 7.29 -24.48 3.21
CA LYS A 91 6.40 -23.76 2.29
C LYS A 91 7.00 -22.44 1.80
N SER A 92 6.81 -22.14 0.52
CA SER A 92 7.01 -20.80 -0.04
C SER A 92 5.81 -19.93 0.31
N ARG A 93 6.06 -18.82 0.99
CA ARG A 93 5.05 -17.85 1.42
C ARG A 93 5.05 -16.66 0.47
N ARG A 94 3.86 -16.21 0.11
CA ARG A 94 3.64 -15.02 -0.71
C ARG A 94 2.49 -14.25 -0.11
N ILE A 95 2.77 -13.04 0.35
CA ILE A 95 1.85 -12.24 1.15
C ILE A 95 1.93 -10.80 0.69
N HIS A 96 0.79 -10.21 0.39
CA HIS A 96 0.62 -8.80 0.11
C HIS A 96 0.42 -8.01 1.40
N HIS A 97 1.01 -6.83 1.43
CA HIS A 97 0.94 -5.90 2.55
C HIS A 97 0.62 -4.51 2.05
N CYS A 98 -0.37 -3.88 2.66
CA CYS A 98 -0.68 -2.48 2.47
C CYS A 98 0.29 -1.65 3.30
N LEU A 99 0.74 -0.56 2.71
CA LEU A 99 1.62 0.43 3.32
C LEU A 99 0.92 1.78 3.30
N LEU A 100 0.84 2.45 4.45
CA LEU A 100 0.44 3.85 4.51
C LEU A 100 1.63 4.68 5.00
N ALA A 101 2.01 5.69 4.22
CA ALA A 101 3.09 6.60 4.55
C ALA A 101 2.51 7.96 4.99
N PRO A 102 3.06 8.60 6.05
CA PRO A 102 2.58 9.89 6.54
C PRO A 102 2.89 11.04 5.57
N SER A 103 3.86 10.88 4.68
CA SER A 103 4.23 11.89 3.70
C SER A 103 4.89 11.29 2.45
N ILE A 104 5.09 12.11 1.41
CA ILE A 104 5.83 11.73 0.20
C ILE A 104 7.30 11.43 0.55
N GLU A 105 7.88 12.16 1.49
CA GLU A 105 9.26 11.95 1.96
C GLU A 105 9.41 10.63 2.70
N ALA A 106 8.44 10.27 3.54
CA ALA A 106 8.40 8.95 4.17
C ALA A 106 8.25 7.84 3.11
N ALA A 107 7.45 8.06 2.07
CA ALA A 107 7.34 7.12 0.94
C ALA A 107 8.64 6.96 0.15
N ASP A 108 9.44 8.03 -0.02
CA ASP A 108 10.79 7.94 -0.60
C ASP A 108 11.71 7.11 0.31
N ALA A 109 11.76 7.43 1.60
CA ALA A 109 12.59 6.71 2.57
C ALA A 109 12.24 5.22 2.63
N VAL A 110 10.95 4.87 2.65
CA VAL A 110 10.49 3.47 2.56
C VAL A 110 10.98 2.84 1.26
N SER A 111 10.82 3.52 0.13
CA SER A 111 11.23 2.99 -1.17
C SER A 111 12.73 2.74 -1.26
N ASP A 112 13.57 3.66 -0.74
CA ASP A 112 15.03 3.50 -0.72
C ASP A 112 15.45 2.26 0.08
N ARG A 113 14.79 2.01 1.22
CA ARG A 113 15.04 0.82 2.03
C ARG A 113 14.58 -0.46 1.37
N LEU A 114 13.41 -0.44 0.71
CA LEU A 114 12.85 -1.63 0.05
C LEU A 114 13.57 -1.99 -1.25
N ALA A 115 14.28 -1.05 -1.88
CA ALA A 115 15.01 -1.29 -3.14
C ALA A 115 16.08 -2.39 -3.05
N LYS A 116 16.60 -2.70 -1.85
CA LYS A 116 17.55 -3.81 -1.66
C LYS A 116 16.91 -5.20 -1.73
N TYR A 117 15.58 -5.30 -1.66
CA TYR A 117 14.85 -6.58 -1.67
C TYR A 117 14.22 -6.92 -3.03
N GLY A 118 14.16 -5.98 -3.97
CA GLY A 118 13.53 -6.21 -5.26
C GLY A 118 13.57 -5.00 -6.19
N ASN A 119 13.17 -5.21 -7.45
CA ASN A 119 13.12 -4.15 -8.45
C ASN A 119 11.79 -3.37 -8.35
N LEU A 120 11.84 -2.17 -7.76
CA LEU A 120 10.68 -1.30 -7.58
C LEU A 120 10.14 -0.69 -8.88
N LEU A 121 10.92 -0.71 -9.98
CA LEU A 121 10.49 -0.24 -11.30
C LEU A 121 9.67 -1.29 -12.07
N SER A 122 9.61 -2.53 -11.58
CA SER A 122 9.05 -3.65 -12.36
C SER A 122 7.51 -3.72 -12.37
N ASP A 123 6.87 -3.14 -11.36
CA ASP A 123 5.42 -3.13 -11.15
C ASP A 123 5.07 -2.09 -10.06
N GLY A 124 3.86 -1.53 -10.10
CA GLY A 124 3.29 -0.73 -9.03
C GLY A 124 3.21 -1.46 -7.68
N ARG A 125 3.01 -2.79 -7.71
CA ARG A 125 3.16 -3.71 -6.57
C ARG A 125 4.42 -4.56 -6.75
N PRO A 126 5.59 -4.09 -6.28
CA PRO A 126 6.82 -4.84 -6.44
C PRO A 126 6.80 -6.12 -5.61
N THR A 127 7.46 -7.16 -6.14
CA THR A 127 7.76 -8.38 -5.38
C THR A 127 9.12 -8.26 -4.72
N LEU A 128 9.14 -8.41 -3.40
CA LEU A 128 10.29 -8.25 -2.53
C LEU A 128 10.70 -9.60 -1.94
N ARG A 129 11.99 -9.90 -2.00
CA ARG A 129 12.59 -11.07 -1.33
C ARG A 129 12.86 -10.76 0.14
N ALA A 130 11.80 -10.53 0.89
CA ALA A 130 11.81 -10.24 2.32
C ALA A 130 10.76 -11.10 3.03
N THR A 131 11.00 -11.39 4.29
CA THR A 131 9.97 -11.91 5.21
C THR A 131 9.00 -10.79 5.63
N ALA A 132 7.84 -11.15 6.15
CA ALA A 132 6.88 -10.16 6.66
C ALA A 132 7.43 -9.33 7.85
N PRO A 133 8.13 -9.91 8.84
CA PRO A 133 8.75 -9.12 9.92
C PRO A 133 9.84 -8.16 9.40
N GLU A 134 10.69 -8.61 8.47
CA GLU A 134 11.69 -7.74 7.83
C GLU A 134 11.04 -6.56 7.09
N LEU A 135 9.92 -6.80 6.39
CA LEU A 135 9.17 -5.72 5.76
C LEU A 135 8.73 -4.68 6.80
N VAL A 136 8.16 -5.13 7.93
CA VAL A 136 7.70 -4.23 9.00
C VAL A 136 8.86 -3.43 9.56
N ASP A 137 10.00 -4.07 9.83
CA ASP A 137 11.21 -3.39 10.33
C ASP A 137 11.71 -2.32 9.36
N GLU A 138 11.81 -2.65 8.08
CA GLU A 138 12.33 -1.71 7.08
C GLU A 138 11.39 -0.53 6.87
N VAL A 139 10.07 -0.74 6.91
CA VAL A 139 9.09 0.33 6.77
C VAL A 139 9.09 1.25 8.00
N LEU A 140 9.12 0.69 9.22
CA LEU A 140 9.11 1.49 10.45
C LEU A 140 10.46 2.16 10.75
N GLU A 141 11.57 1.62 10.24
CA GLU A 141 12.89 2.26 10.31
C GLU A 141 13.00 3.43 9.33
N ALA A 142 12.28 3.41 8.21
CA ALA A 142 12.17 4.57 7.32
C ALA A 142 11.39 5.72 7.97
N ASP A 143 10.24 5.41 8.57
CA ASP A 143 9.45 6.35 9.35
C ASP A 143 8.55 5.59 10.34
N ARG A 144 8.62 5.94 11.62
CA ARG A 144 7.90 5.24 12.69
C ARG A 144 6.38 5.45 12.66
N GLN A 145 5.90 6.44 11.90
CA GLN A 145 4.48 6.71 11.70
C GLN A 145 3.92 5.96 10.48
N CYS A 146 4.76 5.29 9.69
CA CYS A 146 4.28 4.39 8.65
C CYS A 146 3.45 3.26 9.26
N VAL A 147 2.52 2.76 8.44
CA VAL A 147 1.61 1.69 8.81
C VAL A 147 1.78 0.54 7.84
N VAL A 148 1.83 -0.68 8.39
CA VAL A 148 1.83 -1.93 7.63
C VAL A 148 0.68 -2.80 8.10
N PHE A 149 -0.06 -3.40 7.18
CA PHE A 149 -1.05 -4.43 7.48
C PHE A 149 -1.21 -5.40 6.30
N PRO A 150 -1.64 -6.64 6.55
CA PRO A 150 -1.87 -7.60 5.46
C PRO A 150 -3.05 -7.16 4.59
N ALA A 151 -2.85 -7.23 3.28
CA ALA A 151 -3.90 -6.98 2.29
C ALA A 151 -4.85 -8.18 2.18
N HIS A 152 -6.11 -7.90 1.85
CA HIS A 152 -7.15 -8.86 1.43
C HIS A 152 -7.03 -10.27 2.03
N ALA A 153 -7.07 -10.36 3.36
CA ALA A 153 -6.49 -11.44 4.15
C ALA A 153 -6.97 -12.86 3.83
N TRP A 154 -8.16 -13.01 3.26
CA TRP A 154 -8.77 -14.31 2.96
C TRP A 154 -8.73 -14.70 1.48
N THR A 155 -8.22 -13.86 0.57
CA THR A 155 -8.18 -14.27 -0.83
C THR A 155 -7.21 -15.47 -1.00
N PRO A 156 -7.55 -16.48 -1.82
CA PRO A 156 -6.80 -17.76 -1.81
C PRO A 156 -5.31 -17.65 -2.17
N TRP A 157 -4.93 -16.56 -2.82
CA TRP A 157 -3.58 -16.28 -3.29
C TRP A 157 -3.05 -15.02 -2.64
N PHE A 158 -1.75 -14.98 -2.35
CA PHE A 158 -1.05 -13.77 -1.90
C PHE A 158 -1.59 -13.11 -0.61
N SER A 159 -2.38 -13.84 0.18
CA SER A 159 -2.99 -13.31 1.41
C SER A 159 -2.48 -14.01 2.64
N ILE A 160 -2.56 -13.33 3.79
CA ILE A 160 -2.09 -13.90 5.06
C ILE A 160 -2.78 -15.21 5.42
N PHE A 161 -4.09 -15.39 5.18
CA PHE A 161 -4.81 -16.64 5.43
C PHE A 161 -5.21 -17.34 4.12
N GLY A 162 -4.54 -17.02 3.01
CA GLY A 162 -4.83 -17.62 1.71
C GLY A 162 -4.47 -19.10 1.64
N ALA A 163 -5.36 -19.92 1.09
CA ALA A 163 -5.22 -21.39 1.05
C ALA A 163 -3.94 -21.91 0.35
N ASN A 164 -3.35 -21.14 -0.57
CA ASN A 164 -2.22 -21.61 -1.38
C ASN A 164 -0.84 -21.21 -0.83
N SER A 165 -0.71 -20.00 -0.26
CA SER A 165 0.57 -19.43 0.15
C SER A 165 0.56 -18.70 1.49
N GLY A 166 -0.60 -18.65 2.16
CA GLY A 166 -0.82 -18.01 3.45
C GLY A 166 -0.44 -18.87 4.65
N PHE A 167 -0.57 -18.31 5.83
CA PHE A 167 -0.33 -18.90 7.13
C PHE A 167 -1.64 -19.35 7.79
N ASP A 168 -1.54 -20.26 8.75
CA ASP A 168 -2.66 -20.65 9.61
C ASP A 168 -2.74 -19.78 10.88
N SER A 169 -1.71 -18.96 11.12
CA SER A 169 -1.54 -18.11 12.30
C SER A 169 -0.98 -16.76 11.91
N PHE A 170 -1.60 -15.69 12.43
CA PHE A 170 -1.13 -14.32 12.29
C PHE A 170 0.26 -14.12 12.91
N ILE A 171 0.47 -14.74 14.08
CA ILE A 171 1.74 -14.69 14.82
C ILE A 171 2.83 -15.40 14.04
N ASP A 172 2.54 -16.48 13.31
CA ASP A 172 3.58 -17.16 12.52
C ASP A 172 4.05 -16.29 11.34
N CYS A 173 3.16 -15.44 10.81
CA CYS A 173 3.48 -14.53 9.72
C CYS A 173 4.33 -13.35 10.19
N TYR A 174 3.87 -12.61 11.21
CA TYR A 174 4.50 -11.36 11.66
C TYR A 174 5.41 -11.52 12.89
N GLN A 175 5.41 -12.69 13.53
CA GLN A 175 6.30 -13.04 14.63
C GLN A 175 6.28 -11.97 15.76
N ASP A 176 7.47 -11.55 16.19
CA ASP A 176 7.70 -10.52 17.21
C ASP A 176 7.38 -9.10 16.73
N ARG A 177 6.85 -8.92 15.51
CA ARG A 177 6.28 -7.66 15.00
C ARG A 177 4.76 -7.67 14.91
N SER A 178 4.12 -8.74 15.37
CA SER A 178 2.65 -8.82 15.43
C SER A 178 2.01 -7.69 16.25
N ASP A 179 2.72 -7.15 17.24
CA ASP A 179 2.30 -5.99 18.04
C ASP A 179 2.31 -4.65 17.26
N ARG A 180 2.95 -4.62 16.08
CA ARG A 180 3.02 -3.44 15.20
C ARG A 180 1.91 -3.39 14.16
N ILE A 181 1.19 -4.49 13.98
CA ILE A 181 0.12 -4.61 13.01
C ILE A 181 -1.21 -4.41 13.73
N PHE A 182 -1.84 -3.25 13.50
CA PHE A 182 -3.07 -2.87 14.19
C PHE A 182 -4.35 -3.09 13.37
N ALA A 183 -4.19 -3.44 12.09
CA ALA A 183 -5.29 -3.63 11.15
C ALA A 183 -5.02 -4.83 10.26
N LEU A 184 -6.06 -5.26 9.56
CA LEU A 184 -6.03 -6.28 8.53
C LEU A 184 -7.13 -5.95 7.53
N GLU A 185 -6.79 -5.94 6.24
CA GLU A 185 -7.79 -5.71 5.21
C GLU A 185 -8.54 -7.01 4.93
N THR A 186 -9.87 -6.97 4.97
CA THR A 186 -10.69 -8.17 4.76
C THR A 186 -10.63 -8.65 3.31
N GLY A 187 -10.67 -7.71 2.37
CA GLY A 187 -10.76 -8.01 0.95
C GLY A 187 -12.15 -8.47 0.53
N MET A 188 -12.27 -8.94 -0.71
CA MET A 188 -13.56 -9.27 -1.33
C MET A 188 -14.08 -10.69 -1.01
N SER A 189 -13.29 -11.52 -0.32
CA SER A 189 -13.59 -12.94 -0.06
C SER A 189 -13.84 -13.22 1.43
N SER A 190 -14.49 -12.28 2.11
CA SER A 190 -14.76 -12.34 3.56
C SER A 190 -16.22 -12.65 3.89
N ASP A 191 -16.95 -13.22 2.93
CA ASP A 191 -18.34 -13.64 3.09
C ASP A 191 -18.48 -15.02 3.77
#